data_AF-A0A851X4W0-F1
#
_entry.id   AF-A0A851X4W0-F1
#
_cell.length_a   1.000
_cell.length_b   1.000
_cell.length_c   1.000
_cell.angle_alpha   90.00
_cell.angle_beta   90.00
_cell.angle_gamma   90.00
#
_symmetry.space_group_name_H-M   'P 1'
#
loop_
_entity.id
_entity.type
_entity.pdbx_description
1 polymer ?
#
loop_
_entity_poly.entity_id
_entity_poly.type
_entity_poly.pdbx_seq_one_letter_code
_entity_poly.pdbx_strand_id
1 'polypeptide(L)'
;SPSSQMTPGEMKFAVHVESVLNRVPQPEYRQLLVEAILVLTMLVDVEVHTIGGIIAVEKILHIANDLFYEEQKALGADEHMLERDPSTGICSLLYDSAPSGRFGTMTYLSKSVALYVYDFLPTDGCSMQ
;
A
#
# COMPACT_ATOMS: atom_id res chain seq x y z
N SER A 1 -32.87 11.40 -8.38
CA SER A 1 -31.59 11.60 -7.68
C SER A 1 -31.27 10.32 -6.93
N PRO A 2 -30.25 9.54 -7.33
CA PRO A 2 -29.95 8.28 -6.67
C PRO A 2 -29.11 8.57 -5.43
N SER A 3 -29.76 8.94 -4.33
CA SER A 3 -29.11 8.96 -3.04
C SER A 3 -29.08 7.55 -2.47
N SER A 4 -27.87 6.98 -2.41
CA SER A 4 -27.47 5.97 -1.44
C SER A 4 -28.16 4.60 -1.52
N GLN A 5 -27.61 3.72 -2.35
CA GLN A 5 -27.67 2.28 -2.10
C GLN A 5 -26.28 1.82 -1.66
N MET A 6 -25.90 2.13 -0.41
CA MET A 6 -24.93 1.29 0.30
C MET A 6 -25.73 0.18 0.99
N THR A 7 -25.36 -1.07 0.74
CA THR A 7 -25.95 -2.21 1.46
C THR A 7 -25.53 -2.17 2.93
N PRO A 8 -26.34 -2.70 3.86
CA PRO A 8 -25.98 -2.74 5.28
C PRO A 8 -24.65 -3.45 5.57
N GLY A 9 -24.17 -4.31 4.66
CA GLY A 9 -22.85 -4.95 4.73
C GLY A 9 -21.71 -3.98 4.44
N GLU A 10 -21.81 -3.21 3.36
CA GLU A 10 -20.80 -2.22 2.94
C GLU A 10 -20.63 -1.11 4.00
N MET A 11 -21.73 -0.66 4.60
CA MET A 11 -21.68 0.34 5.67
C MET A 11 -20.96 -0.16 6.92
N LYS A 12 -21.17 -1.42 7.32
CA LYS A 12 -20.48 -2.03 8.48
C LYS A 12 -18.98 -2.21 8.21
N PHE A 13 -18.62 -2.60 6.99
CA PHE A 13 -17.22 -2.72 6.59
C PHE A 13 -16.52 -1.36 6.60
N ALA A 14 -17.13 -0.33 6.01
CA ALA A 14 -16.57 1.02 5.97
C ALA A 14 -16.30 1.58 7.38
N VAL A 15 -17.26 1.46 8.30
CA VAL A 15 -17.10 1.89 9.70
C VAL A 15 -15.99 1.10 10.41
N HIS A 16 -15.84 -0.19 10.10
CA HIS A 16 -14.77 -1.00 10.68
C HIS A 16 -13.39 -0.55 10.19
N VAL A 17 -13.22 -0.35 8.87
CA VAL A 17 -11.99 0.17 8.28
C VAL A 17 -11.64 1.53 8.87
N GLU A 18 -12.61 2.44 8.96
CA GLU A 18 -12.44 3.75 9.58
C GLU A 18 -12.01 3.65 11.05
N SER A 19 -12.65 2.77 11.84
CA SER A 19 -12.31 2.56 13.24
C SER A 19 -10.88 2.04 13.43
N VAL A 20 -10.40 1.19 12.52
CA VAL A 20 -9.02 0.69 12.54
C VAL A 20 -8.04 1.81 12.18
N LEU A 21 -8.28 2.53 11.09
CA LEU A 21 -7.40 3.63 10.65
C LEU A 21 -7.34 4.78 11.67
N ASN A 22 -8.45 5.09 12.34
CA ASN A 22 -8.50 6.14 13.36
C ASN A 22 -7.66 5.83 14.62
N ARG A 23 -7.24 4.57 14.82
CA ARG A 23 -6.33 4.20 15.93
C ARG A 23 -4.87 4.53 15.63
N VAL A 24 -4.51 4.78 14.37
CA VAL A 24 -3.14 5.09 13.96
C VAL A 24 -2.84 6.53 14.34
N PRO A 25 -2.00 6.81 15.35
CA PRO A 25 -1.87 8.15 15.91
C PRO A 25 -1.18 9.15 14.96
N GLN A 26 -0.32 8.65 14.07
CA GLN A 26 0.43 9.48 13.13
C GLN A 26 -0.35 9.66 11.81
N PRO A 27 -0.69 10.90 11.43
CA PRO A 27 -1.52 11.16 10.25
C PRO A 27 -0.82 10.79 8.94
N GLU A 28 0.49 10.97 8.82
CA GLU A 28 1.26 10.67 7.61
C GLU A 28 1.33 9.16 7.36
N TYR A 29 1.59 8.36 8.40
CA TYR A 29 1.55 6.90 8.31
C TYR A 29 0.15 6.38 8.01
N ARG A 30 -0.87 7.00 8.63
CA ARG A 30 -2.28 6.69 8.33
C ARG A 30 -2.62 6.97 6.87
N GLN A 31 -2.13 8.07 6.31
CA GLN A 31 -2.34 8.42 4.91
C GLN A 31 -1.73 7.37 3.97
N LEU A 32 -0.51 6.89 4.26
CA LEU A 32 0.09 5.80 3.48
C LEU A 32 -0.74 4.52 3.55
N LEU A 33 -1.29 4.16 4.73
CA LEU A 33 -2.19 3.00 4.85
C LEU A 33 -3.45 3.15 3.99
N VAL A 34 -4.05 4.35 3.96
CA VAL A 34 -5.21 4.66 3.11
C VAL A 34 -4.86 4.48 1.64
N GLU A 35 -3.71 5.00 1.21
CA GLU A 35 -3.24 4.88 -0.17
C GLU A 35 -2.93 3.43 -0.56
N ALA A 36 -2.33 2.64 0.34
CA ALA A 36 -2.09 1.22 0.11
C ALA A 36 -3.40 0.44 -0.06
N ILE A 37 -4.40 0.72 0.79
CA ILE A 37 -5.75 0.13 0.66
C ILE A 37 -6.38 0.55 -0.67
N LEU A 38 -6.25 1.81 -1.08
CA LEU A 38 -6.77 2.30 -2.35
C LEU A 38 -6.16 1.51 -3.54
N VAL A 39 -4.83 1.35 -3.56
CA VAL A 39 -4.15 0.56 -4.61
C VAL A 39 -4.62 -0.90 -4.61
N LEU A 40 -4.78 -1.52 -3.44
CA LEU A 40 -5.32 -2.88 -3.32
C LEU A 40 -6.75 -2.99 -3.87
N THR A 41 -7.61 -2.00 -3.60
CA THR A 41 -8.98 -2.00 -4.13
C THR A 41 -9.03 -1.88 -5.65
N MET A 42 -8.14 -1.08 -6.25
CA MET A 42 -8.03 -0.97 -7.71
C MET A 42 -7.63 -2.29 -8.37
N LEU A 43 -6.88 -3.15 -7.67
CA LEU A 43 -6.46 -4.44 -8.21
C LEU A 43 -7.60 -5.46 -8.26
N VAL A 44 -8.58 -5.36 -7.36
CA VAL A 44 -9.80 -6.20 -7.39
C VAL A 44 -10.63 -5.95 -8.66
N ASP A 45 -10.58 -4.73 -9.20
CA ASP A 45 -11.28 -4.38 -10.45
C ASP A 45 -10.63 -5.00 -11.71
N VAL A 46 -9.42 -5.56 -11.60
CA VAL A 46 -8.66 -6.14 -12.73
C VAL A 46 -8.70 -7.68 -12.73
N GLU A 47 -9.77 -8.28 -12.19
CA GLU A 47 -10.05 -9.73 -12.25
C GLU A 47 -9.01 -10.64 -11.56
N VAL A 48 -8.29 -10.16 -10.54
CA VAL A 48 -7.57 -11.07 -9.63
C VAL A 48 -8.62 -11.71 -8.70
N HIS A 49 -9.26 -12.76 -9.20
CA HIS A 49 -10.25 -13.52 -8.45
C HIS A 49 -9.53 -14.19 -7.28
N THR A 50 -9.65 -13.56 -6.11
CA THR A 50 -9.08 -13.93 -4.81
C THR A 50 -7.56 -13.83 -4.67
N ILE A 51 -7.10 -12.70 -4.11
CA ILE A 51 -5.95 -12.72 -3.18
C ILE A 51 -6.42 -13.50 -1.95
N GLY A 52 -6.16 -14.81 -1.92
CA GLY A 52 -6.54 -15.65 -0.78
C GLY A 52 -5.76 -15.24 0.47
N GLY A 53 -6.44 -15.14 1.62
CA GLY A 53 -5.80 -14.98 2.93
C GLY A 53 -5.79 -13.57 3.50
N ILE A 54 -4.95 -13.36 4.52
CA ILE A 54 -4.81 -12.08 5.23
C ILE A 54 -3.82 -11.21 4.47
N ILE A 55 -4.25 -10.01 4.07
CA ILE A 55 -3.37 -9.00 3.45
C ILE A 55 -2.75 -8.14 4.56
N ALA A 56 -1.44 -8.25 4.73
CA ALA A 56 -0.69 -7.44 5.69
C ALA A 56 -0.32 -6.08 5.05
N VAL A 57 -1.20 -5.09 5.18
CA VAL A 57 -1.03 -3.75 4.57
C VAL A 57 0.27 -3.07 5.04
N GLU A 58 0.64 -3.23 6.30
CA GLU A 58 1.91 -2.69 6.82
C GLU A 58 3.13 -3.28 6.10
N LYS A 59 3.12 -4.58 5.77
CA LYS A 59 4.21 -5.21 5.01
C LYS A 59 4.33 -4.60 3.61
N ILE A 60 3.20 -4.28 2.96
CA ILE A 60 3.19 -3.56 1.67
C ILE A 60 3.82 -2.16 1.84
N LEU A 61 3.48 -1.42 2.90
CA LEU A 61 4.10 -0.12 3.16
C LEU A 61 5.61 -0.21 3.31
N HIS A 62 6.10 -1.21 4.05
CA HIS A 62 7.53 -1.40 4.25
C HIS A 62 8.26 -1.77 2.95
N ILE A 63 7.69 -2.64 2.12
CA ILE A 63 8.25 -2.96 0.81
C ILE A 63 8.29 -1.71 -0.08
N ALA A 64 7.21 -0.93 -0.13
CA ALA A 64 7.17 0.33 -0.87
C ALA A 64 8.25 1.31 -0.39
N ASN A 65 8.40 1.41 0.93
CA ASN A 65 9.42 2.25 1.55
C ASN A 65 10.85 1.78 1.21
N ASP A 66 11.12 0.48 1.20
CA ASP A 66 12.44 -0.03 0.84
C ASP A 66 12.74 0.21 -0.65
N LEU A 67 11.75 0.04 -1.53
CA LEU A 67 11.90 0.42 -2.95
C LEU A 67 12.20 1.91 -3.12
N PHE A 68 11.50 2.78 -2.38
CA PHE A 68 11.75 4.22 -2.37
C PHE A 68 13.17 4.52 -1.89
N TYR A 69 13.54 3.96 -0.74
CA TYR A 69 14.83 4.19 -0.10
C TYR A 69 15.99 3.82 -1.03
N GLU A 70 15.94 2.62 -1.64
CA GLU A 70 16.98 2.16 -2.56
C GLU A 70 17.05 3.01 -3.83
N GLU A 71 15.90 3.41 -4.40
CA GLU A 71 15.87 4.29 -5.59
C GLU A 71 16.43 5.69 -5.27
N GLN A 72 16.07 6.29 -4.13
CA GLN A 72 16.64 7.58 -3.73
C GLN A 72 18.14 7.50 -3.42
N LYS A 73 18.59 6.44 -2.76
CA LYS A 73 20.00 6.21 -2.47
C LYS A 73 20.82 6.04 -3.76
N ALA A 74 20.30 5.31 -4.74
CA ALA A 74 20.93 5.16 -6.04
C ALA A 74 21.02 6.48 -6.82
N LEU A 75 20.11 7.43 -6.57
CA LEU A 75 20.12 8.78 -7.14
C LEU A 75 21.00 9.78 -6.36
N GLY A 76 21.66 9.32 -5.29
CA GLY A 76 22.61 10.13 -4.52
C GLY A 76 22.01 10.88 -3.34
N ALA A 77 20.80 10.52 -2.88
CA ALA A 77 20.30 11.02 -1.61
C ALA A 77 21.21 10.56 -0.46
N ASP A 78 21.56 11.48 0.43
CA ASP A 78 22.42 11.18 1.58
C ASP A 78 21.64 10.51 2.73
N GLU A 79 22.38 10.03 3.73
CA GLU A 79 21.78 9.31 4.87
C GLU A 79 20.87 10.21 5.73
N HIS A 80 21.08 11.53 5.72
CA HIS A 80 20.23 12.45 6.46
C HIS A 80 18.88 12.65 5.77
N MET A 81 18.87 12.75 4.44
CA MET A 81 17.63 12.78 3.64
C MET A 81 16.81 11.49 3.76
N LEU A 82 17.48 10.36 3.99
CA LEU A 82 16.86 9.05 4.10
C LEU A 82 16.65 8.58 5.54
N GLU A 83 16.60 9.53 6.48
CA GLU A 83 16.27 9.23 7.87
C GLU A 83 14.91 8.52 7.95
N ARG A 84 14.86 7.47 8.77
CA ARG A 84 13.64 6.69 9.00
C ARG A 84 13.02 7.13 10.32
N ASP A 85 11.71 7.32 10.30
CA ASP A 85 10.92 7.52 11.50
C ASP A 85 11.13 6.33 12.45
N PRO A 86 11.58 6.54 13.69
CA PRO A 86 11.86 5.45 14.62
C PRO A 86 10.60 4.71 15.08
N SER A 87 9.42 5.31 14.95
CA SER A 87 8.15 4.73 15.38
C SER A 87 7.54 3.79 14.33
N THR A 88 7.75 4.07 13.04
CA THR A 88 7.15 3.30 11.94
C THR A 88 8.18 2.64 11.02
N GLY A 89 9.45 3.05 11.06
CA GLY A 89 10.49 2.57 10.16
C GLY A 89 10.39 3.09 8.72
N ILE A 90 9.48 4.04 8.45
CA ILE A 90 9.29 4.66 7.13
C ILE A 90 10.25 5.84 6.97
N CYS A 91 10.85 5.97 5.80
CA CYS A 91 11.68 7.09 5.40
C CYS A 91 10.87 8.39 5.47
N SER A 92 11.34 9.38 6.22
CA SER A 92 10.62 10.66 6.41
C SER A 92 10.33 11.34 5.07
N LEU A 93 11.28 11.27 4.12
CA LEU A 93 11.09 11.80 2.77
C LEU A 93 9.94 11.14 1.99
N LEU A 94 9.58 9.89 2.29
CA LEU A 94 8.43 9.24 1.66
C LEU A 94 7.11 9.87 2.13
N TYR A 95 7.00 10.26 3.40
CA TYR A 95 5.83 10.99 3.91
C TYR A 95 5.64 12.33 3.20
N ASP A 96 6.73 13.01 2.87
CA ASP A 96 6.71 14.30 2.18
C ASP A 96 6.53 14.19 0.65
N SER A 97 6.58 12.96 0.11
CA SER A 97 6.44 12.75 -1.33
C SER A 97 4.98 12.94 -1.77
N ALA A 98 4.79 13.56 -2.94
CA ALA A 98 3.45 13.69 -3.51
C ALA A 98 2.85 12.30 -3.80
N PRO A 99 1.51 12.13 -3.78
CA PRO A 99 0.93 10.84 -4.13
C PRO A 99 1.29 10.39 -5.55
N SER A 100 1.35 11.33 -6.48
CA SER A 100 1.62 11.10 -7.90
C SER A 100 3.04 11.49 -8.30
N GLY A 101 3.41 11.12 -9.53
CA GLY A 101 4.72 11.40 -10.09
C GLY A 101 5.69 10.24 -9.91
N ARG A 102 6.86 10.37 -10.55
CA ARG A 102 7.86 9.29 -10.64
C ARG A 102 8.29 8.76 -9.27
N PHE A 103 8.44 9.65 -8.30
CA PHE A 103 8.88 9.32 -6.94
C PHE A 103 7.75 9.49 -5.92
N GLY A 104 6.50 9.51 -6.36
CA GLY A 104 5.36 9.63 -5.48
C GLY A 104 4.97 8.34 -4.80
N THR A 105 4.28 8.43 -3.67
CA THR A 105 3.88 7.28 -2.84
C THR A 105 3.13 6.21 -3.65
N MET A 106 2.16 6.60 -4.49
CA MET A 106 1.35 5.67 -5.29
C MET A 106 2.18 4.84 -6.25
N THR A 107 3.30 5.37 -6.75
CA THR A 107 4.21 4.63 -7.63
C THR A 107 4.84 3.46 -6.90
N TYR A 108 5.36 3.68 -5.69
CA TYR A 108 6.00 2.62 -4.90
C TYR A 108 4.99 1.68 -4.27
N LEU A 109 3.83 2.18 -3.86
CA LEU A 109 2.72 1.35 -3.38
C LEU A 109 2.20 0.43 -4.49
N SER A 110 2.06 0.92 -5.72
CA SER A 110 1.66 0.08 -6.86
C SER A 110 2.67 -1.03 -7.13
N LYS A 111 3.98 -0.70 -7.16
CA LYS A 111 5.05 -1.71 -7.29
C LYS A 111 5.00 -2.72 -6.15
N SER A 112 4.88 -2.26 -4.92
CA SER A 112 4.85 -3.11 -3.74
C SER A 112 3.63 -4.02 -3.70
N VAL A 113 2.45 -3.52 -4.06
CA VAL A 113 1.23 -4.32 -4.12
C VAL A 113 1.41 -5.40 -5.18
N ALA A 114 1.90 -5.07 -6.37
CA ALA A 114 2.17 -6.04 -7.42
C ALA A 114 3.14 -7.14 -6.97
N LEU A 115 4.22 -6.79 -6.27
CA LEU A 115 5.16 -7.75 -5.69
C LEU A 115 4.51 -8.61 -4.60
N TYR A 116 3.74 -7.99 -3.70
CA TYR A 116 3.08 -8.69 -2.60
C TYR A 116 2.06 -9.70 -3.11
N VAL A 117 1.23 -9.33 -4.10
CA VAL A 117 0.19 -10.21 -4.64
C VAL A 117 0.75 -11.30 -5.54
N TYR A 118 1.93 -11.09 -6.16
CA TYR A 118 2.58 -12.10 -6.98
C TYR A 118 2.80 -13.41 -6.22
N ASP A 119 3.13 -13.34 -4.93
CA ASP A 119 3.29 -14.51 -4.05
C ASP A 119 1.99 -15.33 -3.87
N PHE A 120 0.83 -14.74 -4.15
CA PHE A 120 -0.48 -15.39 -4.02
C PHE A 120 -1.05 -15.90 -5.35
N LEU A 121 -0.44 -15.53 -6.47
CA LEU A 121 -0.84 -16.04 -7.77
C LEU A 121 -0.39 -17.51 -7.88
N PRO A 122 -1.20 -18.40 -8.48
CA PRO A 122 -0.73 -19.74 -8.78
C PRO A 122 0.52 -19.61 -9.65
N THR A 123 1.67 -20.08 -9.16
CA THR A 123 2.83 -20.29 -10.02
C THR A 123 2.35 -21.19 -11.16
N ASP A 124 2.44 -20.73 -12.40
CA ASP A 124 2.16 -21.55 -13.57
C ASP A 124 2.96 -22.84 -13.44
N GLY A 125 2.29 -23.89 -12.96
CA GLY A 125 2.82 -25.23 -12.86
C GLY A 125 2.92 -25.76 -14.27
N CYS A 126 3.95 -25.33 -15.00
CA CYS A 126 4.33 -25.93 -16.25
C CYS A 126 4.83 -27.35 -15.94
N SER A 127 3.88 -28.28 -15.80
CA SER A 127 4.15 -29.71 -15.94
C SER A 127 4.40 -29.93 -17.42
N MET A 128 5.65 -29.78 -17.84
CA MET A 128 6.13 -30.37 -19.08
C MET A 128 5.98 -31.88 -18.93
N GLN A 129 4.91 -32.43 -19.52
CA GLN A 129 4.74 -33.86 -19.75
C GLN A 129 5.43 -34.28 -21.04
#